data_AF-A0A842LGT3-F1
#
_entry.id   AF-A0A842LGT3-F1
#
_cell.length_a   1.000
_cell.length_b   1.000
_cell.length_c   1.000
_cell.angle_alpha   90.00
_cell.angle_beta   90.00
_cell.angle_gamma   90.00
#
_symmetry.space_group_name_H-M   'P 1'
#
loop_
_entity.id
_entity.type
_entity.pdbx_description
1 polymer ?
#
loop_
_entity_poly.entity_id
_entity_poly.type
_entity_poly.pdbx_seq_one_letter_code
_entity_poly.pdbx_strand_id
1 'polypeptide(L)'
;MSLSFSFSTSDNLENMLIGLNMPSAKHLSRSLPVLNLNFETLIKDLDEGYGIVINSNADPTLAPRGMTSVTIIPQANYYDYPERGTKEYTKWEGEMAEALIWKAENSIPNLSKHIIVQDATTPKTLERYISMPEGALYSFEQSVGVKRPYFKTPIKGSYLVGASTFPGGGIEAAVISGIICANDICNWKTKAS
;
A
#
# COMPACT_ATOMS: atom_id res chain seq x y z
N MET A 1 6.26 3.07 6.16
CA MET A 1 7.14 3.44 5.02
C MET A 1 7.21 2.28 4.04
N SER A 2 6.65 2.40 2.84
CA SER A 2 6.51 1.30 1.88
C SER A 2 7.47 1.40 0.70
N LEU A 3 8.05 0.26 0.31
CA LEU A 3 8.72 0.06 -0.98
C LEU A 3 7.89 -0.96 -1.80
N SER A 4 7.53 -0.71 -3.06
CA SER A 4 6.55 -1.59 -3.76
C SER A 4 6.68 -1.75 -5.28
N PHE A 5 6.57 -3.00 -5.74
CA PHE A 5 6.33 -3.42 -7.14
C PHE A 5 5.46 -4.72 -7.12
N SER A 6 4.25 -4.74 -7.71
CA SER A 6 3.04 -5.09 -6.91
C SER A 6 2.07 -6.20 -7.40
N PHE A 7 1.49 -6.99 -6.46
CA PHE A 7 0.23 -7.82 -6.50
C PHE A 7 0.25 -9.30 -6.93
N SER A 8 -0.55 -10.25 -6.40
CA SER A 8 -1.40 -10.44 -5.19
C SER A 8 -1.76 -11.97 -5.16
N THR A 9 -2.36 -12.65 -4.18
CA THR A 9 -3.19 -12.34 -2.99
C THR A 9 -2.69 -13.16 -1.77
N SER A 10 -3.40 -13.56 -0.69
CA SER A 10 -4.79 -13.42 -0.19
C SER A 10 -4.84 -13.57 1.35
N ASP A 11 -6.03 -13.38 1.92
CA ASP A 11 -6.49 -13.74 3.27
C ASP A 11 -5.87 -13.04 4.49
N ASN A 12 -6.77 -12.63 5.41
CA ASN A 12 -6.54 -11.87 6.65
C ASN A 12 -5.87 -10.50 6.48
N LEU A 13 -6.71 -9.54 6.07
CA LEU A 13 -6.42 -8.15 5.73
C LEU A 13 -6.54 -7.18 6.94
N GLU A 14 -5.50 -7.05 7.76
CA GLU A 14 -5.45 -5.94 8.76
C GLU A 14 -4.36 -4.89 8.48
N ASN A 15 -3.27 -5.23 7.79
CA ASN A 15 -2.18 -4.29 7.46
C ASN A 15 -1.50 -4.62 6.11
N MET A 16 -2.28 -4.66 5.01
CA MET A 16 -1.73 -4.98 3.68
C MET A 16 -1.56 -3.71 2.82
N LEU A 17 -0.34 -3.48 2.33
CA LEU A 17 -0.02 -2.30 1.51
C LEU A 17 -0.33 -2.55 0.03
N ILE A 18 -1.18 -1.70 -0.54
CA ILE A 18 -1.43 -1.60 -1.97
C ILE A 18 -0.24 -0.86 -2.59
N GLY A 19 0.57 -1.57 -3.37
CA GLY A 19 1.74 -1.01 -4.04
C GLY A 19 1.38 -0.06 -5.19
N LEU A 20 1.05 1.19 -4.85
CA LEU A 20 0.76 2.26 -5.80
C LEU A 20 2.06 2.75 -6.45
N ASN A 21 2.22 2.48 -7.75
CA ASN A 21 3.32 3.01 -8.56
C ASN A 21 3.10 4.52 -8.82
N MET A 22 3.80 5.37 -8.06
CA MET A 22 3.52 6.82 -7.99
C MET A 22 4.44 7.68 -8.89
N PRO A 23 3.92 8.58 -9.76
CA PRO A 23 4.68 9.05 -10.92
C PRO A 23 5.83 10.05 -10.72
N SER A 24 6.24 10.43 -9.50
CA SER A 24 7.37 11.37 -9.30
C SER A 24 8.74 10.72 -9.05
N ALA A 25 8.82 9.39 -8.92
CA ALA A 25 10.11 8.69 -8.88
C ALA A 25 10.75 8.70 -10.28
N LYS A 26 12.07 8.94 -10.38
CA LYS A 26 12.77 8.96 -11.67
C LYS A 26 12.79 7.54 -12.27
N HIS A 27 12.04 7.36 -13.35
CA HIS A 27 11.79 6.05 -13.94
C HIS A 27 13.05 5.46 -14.60
N LEU A 28 13.65 4.44 -13.99
CA LEU A 28 14.68 3.61 -14.62
C LEU A 28 14.55 2.15 -14.13
N SER A 29 14.03 1.27 -15.00
CA SER A 29 13.76 -0.13 -14.65
C SER A 29 15.00 -1.01 -14.78
N ARG A 30 15.42 -1.63 -13.67
CA ARG A 30 16.30 -2.82 -13.57
C ARG A 30 16.14 -3.44 -12.17
N SER A 31 16.74 -4.60 -11.94
CA SER A 31 16.24 -5.56 -10.94
C SER A 31 17.32 -6.53 -10.46
N LEU A 32 17.06 -7.21 -9.34
CA LEU A 32 18.01 -8.06 -8.59
C LEU A 32 18.35 -9.35 -9.34
N PRO A 33 19.61 -9.84 -9.46
CA PRO A 33 19.88 -11.17 -10.00
C PRO A 33 19.33 -12.28 -9.08
N VAL A 34 19.05 -13.48 -9.64
CA VAL A 34 18.49 -14.64 -8.90
C VAL A 34 19.31 -15.00 -7.65
N LEU A 35 18.87 -14.52 -6.50
CA LEU A 35 18.90 -15.32 -5.28
C LEU A 35 17.87 -16.44 -5.47
N ASN A 36 18.26 -17.69 -5.23
CA ASN A 36 17.41 -18.85 -5.44
C ASN A 36 16.47 -19.03 -4.23
N LEU A 37 15.57 -18.06 -4.04
CA LEU A 37 14.82 -17.84 -2.81
C LEU A 37 13.62 -18.79 -2.70
N ASN A 38 13.83 -19.96 -2.08
CA ASN A 38 12.75 -20.79 -1.52
C ASN A 38 12.15 -20.14 -0.24
N PHE A 39 11.75 -18.87 -0.34
CA PHE A 39 11.13 -18.10 0.73
C PHE A 39 9.64 -17.94 0.45
N GLU A 40 8.83 -17.87 1.50
CA GLU A 40 7.39 -17.65 1.38
C GLU A 40 7.09 -16.27 0.77
N THR A 41 5.98 -16.17 0.04
CA THR A 41 5.53 -14.92 -0.59
C THR A 41 5.29 -13.80 0.43
N LEU A 42 5.05 -14.14 1.69
CA LEU A 42 4.80 -13.21 2.80
C LEU A 42 5.56 -13.68 4.05
N ILE A 43 6.59 -12.95 4.45
CA ILE A 43 7.32 -13.14 5.71
C ILE A 43 6.80 -12.08 6.71
N LYS A 44 6.51 -12.48 7.95
CA LYS A 44 6.09 -11.56 9.02
C LYS A 44 7.06 -11.65 10.19
N ASP A 45 7.79 -10.58 10.44
CA ASP A 45 8.67 -10.41 11.60
C ASP A 45 7.94 -9.52 12.62
N LEU A 46 7.16 -10.17 13.48
CA LEU A 46 6.33 -9.50 14.47
C LEU A 46 7.16 -8.91 15.62
N ASP A 47 8.36 -9.44 15.86
CA ASP A 47 9.26 -8.99 16.93
C ASP A 47 10.04 -7.73 16.51
N GLU A 48 10.51 -7.66 15.25
CA GLU A 48 11.18 -6.47 14.70
C GLU A 48 10.20 -5.42 14.11
N GLY A 49 8.91 -5.75 14.05
CA GLY A 49 7.82 -4.82 13.68
C GLY A 49 7.61 -4.59 12.17
N TYR A 50 7.99 -5.56 11.32
CA TYR A 50 7.86 -5.44 9.86
C TYR A 50 7.34 -6.72 9.17
N GLY A 51 6.73 -6.55 8.00
CA GLY A 51 6.45 -7.61 7.05
C GLY A 51 7.27 -7.45 5.77
N ILE A 52 7.57 -8.55 5.10
CA ILE A 52 8.16 -8.58 3.75
C ILE A 52 7.22 -9.34 2.81
N VAL A 53 6.92 -8.76 1.65
CA VAL A 53 6.19 -9.43 0.57
C VAL A 53 7.15 -9.64 -0.61
N ILE A 54 7.31 -10.88 -1.06
CA ILE A 54 8.09 -11.23 -2.25
C ILE A 54 7.12 -11.32 -3.43
N ASN A 55 6.71 -10.16 -3.97
CA ASN A 55 5.60 -10.07 -4.92
C ASN A 55 5.77 -10.98 -6.15
N SER A 56 7.01 -11.16 -6.63
CA SER A 56 7.33 -12.02 -7.77
C SER A 56 7.12 -13.53 -7.53
N ASN A 57 6.88 -13.96 -6.28
CA ASN A 57 6.49 -15.33 -5.96
C ASN A 57 4.97 -15.55 -6.17
N ALA A 58 4.16 -14.49 -6.17
CA ALA A 58 2.75 -14.53 -6.56
C ALA A 58 2.59 -14.36 -8.08
N ASP A 59 3.22 -13.33 -8.65
CA ASP A 59 3.21 -13.07 -10.10
C ASP A 59 4.65 -12.83 -10.62
N PRO A 60 5.25 -13.82 -11.32
CA PRO A 60 6.59 -13.68 -11.89
C PRO A 60 6.76 -12.58 -12.95
N THR A 61 5.69 -11.93 -13.42
CA THR A 61 5.80 -10.79 -14.36
C THR A 61 6.21 -9.48 -13.67
N LEU A 62 6.10 -9.41 -12.33
CA LEU A 62 6.43 -8.22 -11.52
C LEU A 62 7.93 -7.96 -11.35
N ALA A 63 8.76 -8.89 -11.81
CA ALA A 63 10.19 -8.71 -11.93
C ALA A 63 10.65 -9.20 -13.31
N PRO A 64 11.63 -8.53 -13.96
CA PRO A 64 12.23 -9.06 -15.19
C PRO A 64 12.83 -10.46 -14.97
N ARG A 65 12.99 -11.24 -16.05
CA ARG A 65 13.46 -12.64 -15.94
C ARG A 65 14.80 -12.76 -15.22
N GLY A 66 14.87 -13.71 -14.29
CA GLY A 66 16.04 -13.94 -13.44
C GLY A 66 16.12 -12.96 -12.27
N MET A 67 14.98 -12.42 -11.82
CA MET A 67 14.95 -11.33 -10.85
C MET A 67 13.74 -11.41 -9.92
N THR A 68 13.74 -10.60 -8.85
CA THR A 68 12.73 -10.62 -7.78
C THR A 68 12.24 -9.22 -7.42
N SER A 69 10.95 -9.10 -7.06
CA SER A 69 10.35 -7.93 -6.40
C SER A 69 10.20 -8.19 -4.91
N VAL A 70 10.58 -7.19 -4.09
CA VAL A 70 10.45 -7.23 -2.62
C VAL A 70 9.77 -5.96 -2.13
N THR A 71 8.86 -6.10 -1.17
CA THR A 71 8.15 -5.02 -0.49
C THR A 71 8.36 -5.13 1.02
N ILE A 72 8.92 -4.10 1.65
CA ILE A 72 9.09 -4.03 3.10
C ILE A 72 7.98 -3.13 3.68
N ILE A 73 7.32 -3.59 4.73
CA ILE A 73 6.16 -2.99 5.39
C ILE A 73 6.44 -2.89 6.90
N PRO A 74 6.98 -1.77 7.42
CA PRO A 74 7.03 -1.52 8.85
C PRO A 74 5.71 -0.92 9.35
N GLN A 75 5.46 -1.06 10.65
CA GLN A 75 4.51 -0.17 11.34
C GLN A 75 4.94 1.30 11.20
N ALA A 76 3.97 2.23 11.25
CA ALA A 76 4.23 3.65 11.07
C ALA A 76 3.14 4.51 11.71
N ASN A 77 3.53 5.53 12.47
CA ASN A 77 2.66 6.61 12.93
C ASN A 77 2.99 7.89 12.13
N TYR A 78 1.98 8.56 11.57
CA TYR A 78 2.15 9.75 10.72
C TYR A 78 2.97 10.87 11.40
N TYR A 79 2.85 10.99 12.72
CA TYR A 79 3.47 12.05 13.53
C TYR A 79 4.97 11.85 13.78
N ASP A 80 5.53 10.66 13.48
CA ASP A 80 6.97 10.37 13.64
C ASP A 80 7.82 10.94 12.49
N TYR A 81 7.18 11.43 11.42
CA TYR A 81 7.83 11.82 10.16
C TYR A 81 8.06 13.35 10.08
N PRO A 82 9.28 13.83 9.75
CA PRO A 82 9.54 15.25 9.55
C PRO A 82 8.67 15.90 8.46
N GLU A 83 8.61 17.23 8.44
CA GLU A 83 7.70 17.93 7.52
C GLU A 83 8.17 17.85 6.06
N ARG A 84 7.24 17.53 5.14
CA ARG A 84 7.57 16.98 3.83
C ARG A 84 8.17 18.03 2.90
N GLY A 85 9.28 17.67 2.24
CA GLY A 85 9.99 18.56 1.32
C GLY A 85 11.00 19.49 1.99
N THR A 86 11.18 19.36 3.31
CA THR A 86 12.38 19.87 3.99
C THR A 86 13.61 19.02 3.61
N LYS A 87 14.82 19.57 3.77
CA LYS A 87 16.07 18.80 3.63
C LYS A 87 16.18 17.69 4.70
N GLU A 88 15.62 17.95 5.88
CA GLU A 88 15.56 17.01 6.99
C GLU A 88 14.73 15.78 6.63
N TYR A 89 13.53 15.97 6.07
CA TYR A 89 12.70 14.89 5.55
C TYR A 89 13.44 13.99 4.55
N THR A 90 14.10 14.57 3.54
CA THR A 90 14.84 13.78 2.53
C THR A 90 16.04 13.03 3.10
N LYS A 91 16.71 13.58 4.13
CA LYS A 91 17.80 12.88 4.85
C LYS A 91 17.23 11.70 5.65
N TRP A 92 16.21 11.97 6.46
CA TRP A 92 15.53 11.00 7.31
C TRP A 92 14.91 9.84 6.50
N GLU A 93 14.32 10.14 5.33
CA GLU A 93 13.76 9.17 4.40
C GLU A 93 14.84 8.22 3.82
N GLY A 94 16.07 8.69 3.64
CA GLY A 94 17.21 7.83 3.30
C GLY A 94 17.65 6.96 4.47
N GLU A 95 17.91 7.57 5.63
CA GLU A 95 18.40 6.87 6.83
C GLU A 95 17.43 5.78 7.32
N MET A 96 16.13 6.03 7.25
CA MET A 96 15.10 5.04 7.60
C MET A 96 14.96 3.93 6.54
N ALA A 97 15.23 4.20 5.26
CA ALA A 97 15.22 3.15 4.24
C ALA A 97 16.37 2.16 4.48
N GLU A 98 17.57 2.68 4.73
CA GLU A 98 18.76 1.87 5.04
C GLU A 98 18.57 1.04 6.32
N ALA A 99 17.99 1.62 7.38
CA ALA A 99 17.67 0.90 8.61
C ALA A 99 16.65 -0.24 8.42
N LEU A 100 15.64 -0.04 7.56
CA LEU A 100 14.65 -1.07 7.24
C LEU A 100 15.21 -2.19 6.35
N ILE A 101 16.08 -1.84 5.39
CA ILE A 101 16.81 -2.81 4.57
C ILE A 101 17.75 -3.66 5.44
N TRP A 102 18.43 -3.03 6.41
CA TRP A 102 19.30 -3.74 7.35
C TRP A 102 18.51 -4.71 8.25
N LYS A 103 17.39 -4.27 8.85
CA LYS A 103 16.46 -5.16 9.58
C LYS A 103 16.01 -6.34 8.71
N ALA A 104 15.64 -6.07 7.46
CA ALA A 104 15.19 -7.09 6.51
C ALA A 104 16.29 -8.10 6.12
N GLU A 105 17.59 -7.84 6.36
CA GLU A 105 18.64 -8.85 6.14
C GLU A 105 18.54 -10.03 7.12
N ASN A 106 17.91 -9.86 8.29
CA ASN A 106 17.60 -10.96 9.22
C ASN A 106 16.69 -12.01 8.54
N SER A 107 15.74 -11.54 7.72
CA SER A 107 14.82 -12.37 6.94
C SER A 107 15.39 -12.79 5.58
N ILE A 108 16.11 -11.91 4.88
CA ILE A 108 16.66 -12.16 3.54
C ILE A 108 18.17 -11.81 3.53
N PRO A 109 19.06 -12.77 3.86
CA PRO A 109 20.48 -12.51 4.05
C PRO A 109 21.16 -11.87 2.82
N ASN A 110 21.91 -10.80 3.04
CA ASN A 110 22.60 -9.98 2.02
C ASN A 110 21.69 -9.15 1.10
N LEU A 111 20.40 -8.97 1.40
CA LEU A 111 19.46 -8.18 0.59
C LEU A 111 20.07 -6.85 0.07
N SER A 112 20.74 -6.08 0.93
CA SER A 112 21.38 -4.79 0.61
C SER A 112 22.35 -4.87 -0.57
N LYS A 113 23.09 -5.98 -0.70
CA LYS A 113 24.12 -6.20 -1.74
C LYS A 113 23.51 -6.51 -3.12
N HIS A 114 22.21 -6.80 -3.16
CA HIS A 114 21.50 -7.18 -4.39
C HIS A 114 20.49 -6.11 -4.86
N ILE A 115 20.21 -5.08 -4.06
CA ILE A 115 19.34 -3.95 -4.42
C ILE A 115 19.90 -3.21 -5.64
N ILE A 116 19.07 -3.07 -6.67
CA ILE A 116 19.39 -2.37 -7.93
C ILE A 116 18.45 -1.18 -8.20
N VAL A 117 17.25 -1.18 -7.62
CA VAL A 117 16.33 -0.02 -7.55
C VAL A 117 15.68 -0.02 -6.18
N GLN A 118 15.49 1.17 -5.62
CA GLN A 118 14.87 1.44 -4.32
C GLN A 118 13.98 2.68 -4.46
N ASP A 119 12.75 2.61 -3.96
CA ASP A 119 11.82 3.75 -3.89
C ASP A 119 11.09 3.74 -2.55
N ALA A 120 10.89 4.90 -1.94
CA ALA A 120 10.48 5.04 -0.55
C ALA A 120 9.24 5.93 -0.41
N THR A 121 8.18 5.38 0.20
CA THR A 121 6.92 6.11 0.42
C THR A 121 6.56 6.17 1.90
N THR A 122 6.50 7.37 2.47
CA THR A 122 6.09 7.64 3.87
C THR A 122 4.58 7.97 3.96
N PRO A 123 3.96 7.98 5.15
CA PRO A 123 2.60 8.49 5.35
C PRO A 123 2.43 9.94 4.85
N LYS A 124 3.42 10.81 5.06
CA LYS A 124 3.49 12.18 4.52
C LYS A 124 3.47 12.20 2.98
N THR A 125 4.11 11.24 2.33
CA THR A 125 4.05 11.07 0.86
C THR A 125 2.72 10.50 0.41
N LEU A 126 2.15 9.50 1.10
CA LEU A 126 0.82 8.98 0.82
C LEU A 126 -0.26 10.08 0.90
N GLU A 127 -0.29 10.86 1.98
CA GLU A 127 -1.21 11.99 2.15
C GLU A 127 -1.20 12.93 0.95
N ARG A 128 0.00 13.28 0.47
CA ARG A 128 0.16 14.16 -0.71
C ARG A 128 -0.31 13.54 -2.03
N TYR A 129 -0.32 12.21 -2.14
CA TYR A 129 -0.64 11.50 -3.38
C TYR A 129 -2.08 11.00 -3.46
N ILE A 130 -2.61 10.40 -2.39
CA ILE A 130 -3.99 9.91 -2.34
C ILE A 130 -4.98 10.92 -1.74
N SER A 131 -4.50 12.10 -1.31
CA SER A 131 -5.29 13.17 -0.67
C SER A 131 -6.08 12.70 0.55
N MET A 132 -5.60 11.65 1.21
CA MET A 132 -6.20 11.09 2.42
C MET A 132 -5.48 11.66 3.65
N PRO A 133 -6.20 12.21 4.66
CA PRO A 133 -5.59 12.69 5.89
C PRO A 133 -4.66 11.66 6.52
N GLU A 134 -3.51 12.12 7.01
CA GLU A 134 -2.48 11.31 7.67
C GLU A 134 -1.89 10.18 6.78
N GLY A 135 -2.22 10.15 5.48
CA GLY A 135 -1.82 9.10 4.54
C GLY A 135 -2.54 7.76 4.77
N ALA A 136 -3.68 7.77 5.48
CA ALA A 136 -4.35 6.56 5.94
C ALA A 136 -4.87 5.66 4.81
N LEU A 137 -4.14 4.60 4.47
CA LEU A 137 -4.41 3.69 3.34
C LEU A 137 -5.84 3.12 3.29
N TYR A 138 -6.41 2.79 4.45
CA TYR A 138 -7.77 2.25 4.59
C TYR A 138 -8.82 3.33 4.91
N SER A 139 -8.45 4.61 4.78
CA SER A 139 -9.19 5.79 5.21
C SER A 139 -9.48 5.78 6.72
N PHE A 140 -10.70 5.47 7.14
CA PHE A 140 -11.04 5.41 8.57
C PHE A 140 -10.50 4.14 9.25
N GLU A 141 -10.43 4.15 10.57
CA GLU A 141 -10.18 2.96 11.39
C GLU A 141 -11.23 1.86 11.07
N GLN A 142 -10.79 0.61 10.88
CA GLN A 142 -11.68 -0.50 10.49
C GLN A 142 -12.38 -1.21 11.68
N SER A 143 -12.30 -0.63 12.88
CA SER A 143 -12.94 -1.19 14.08
C SER A 143 -14.47 -1.05 14.08
N VAL A 144 -15.12 -1.90 14.87
CA VAL A 144 -16.58 -2.00 14.94
C VAL A 144 -17.18 -0.73 15.56
N GLY A 145 -18.11 -0.11 14.84
CA GLY A 145 -18.82 1.10 15.29
C GLY A 145 -18.30 2.42 14.71
N VAL A 146 -17.18 2.41 13.98
CA VAL A 146 -16.64 3.59 13.29
C VAL A 146 -17.62 4.07 12.21
N LYS A 147 -18.24 5.22 12.47
CA LYS A 147 -19.28 5.81 11.61
C LYS A 147 -18.66 6.38 10.33
N ARG A 148 -18.93 5.73 9.20
CA ARG A 148 -18.61 6.24 7.86
C ARG A 148 -19.77 7.11 7.34
N PRO A 149 -19.50 8.14 6.52
CA PRO A 149 -20.54 8.91 5.86
C PRO A 149 -21.45 8.03 4.99
N TYR A 150 -22.72 8.41 4.91
CA TYR A 150 -23.66 7.80 3.98
C TYR A 150 -23.39 8.28 2.54
N PHE A 151 -23.63 7.41 1.56
CA PHE A 151 -23.23 7.67 0.17
C PHE A 151 -24.03 8.80 -0.52
N LYS A 152 -25.16 9.24 0.05
CA LYS A 152 -25.90 10.43 -0.40
C LYS A 152 -25.60 11.62 0.50
N THR A 153 -25.31 12.77 -0.09
CA THR A 153 -25.22 14.05 0.63
C THR A 153 -26.59 14.76 0.67
N PRO A 154 -26.75 15.82 1.50
CA PRO A 154 -27.92 16.71 1.42
C PRO A 154 -28.04 17.51 0.11
N ILE A 155 -26.98 17.55 -0.72
CA ILE A 155 -26.97 18.27 -1.99
C ILE A 155 -27.48 17.33 -3.09
N LYS A 156 -28.60 17.67 -3.71
CA LYS A 156 -29.24 16.86 -4.76
C LYS A 156 -28.25 16.58 -5.91
N GLY A 157 -28.01 15.29 -6.16
CA GLY A 157 -27.08 14.83 -7.21
C GLY A 157 -25.62 14.73 -6.79
N SER A 158 -25.27 15.07 -5.54
CA SER A 158 -23.92 14.89 -4.99
C SER A 158 -23.87 13.66 -4.09
N TYR A 159 -22.92 12.77 -4.40
CA TYR A 159 -22.73 11.47 -3.77
C TYR A 159 -21.28 11.31 -3.29
N LEU A 160 -21.09 10.42 -2.31
CA LEU A 160 -19.79 10.00 -1.79
C LEU A 160 -19.57 8.53 -2.17
N VAL A 161 -18.34 8.18 -2.53
CA VAL A 161 -17.92 6.83 -2.96
C VAL A 161 -16.48 6.54 -2.54
N GLY A 162 -16.10 5.26 -2.55
CA GLY A 162 -14.72 4.82 -2.28
C GLY A 162 -14.44 4.52 -0.80
N ALA A 163 -13.17 4.31 -0.46
CA ALA A 163 -12.71 3.77 0.83
C ALA A 163 -13.15 4.54 2.09
N SER A 164 -13.48 5.83 1.95
CA SER A 164 -13.99 6.69 3.03
C SER A 164 -15.50 6.56 3.26
N THR A 165 -16.22 5.89 2.37
CA THR A 165 -17.70 5.76 2.41
C THR A 165 -18.08 4.34 2.84
N PHE A 166 -19.35 4.11 3.19
CA PHE A 166 -19.88 2.76 3.29
C PHE A 166 -19.61 1.96 1.98
N PRO A 167 -19.18 0.68 2.07
CA PRO A 167 -19.04 -0.13 3.27
C PRO A 167 -17.77 0.09 4.11
N GLY A 168 -16.60 0.40 3.52
CA GLY A 168 -15.34 0.45 4.27
C GLY A 168 -14.10 0.70 3.43
N GLY A 169 -12.92 0.46 4.01
CA GLY A 169 -11.63 0.55 3.33
C GLY A 169 -11.30 -0.71 2.51
N GLY A 170 -10.26 -0.62 1.67
CA GLY A 170 -9.88 -1.71 0.74
C GLY A 170 -10.48 -1.54 -0.66
N ILE A 171 -10.01 -2.36 -1.61
CA ILE A 171 -10.39 -2.26 -3.04
C ILE A 171 -11.83 -2.73 -3.23
N GLU A 172 -12.14 -3.87 -2.63
CA GLU A 172 -13.43 -4.56 -2.66
C GLU A 172 -14.53 -3.64 -2.14
N ALA A 173 -14.28 -3.00 -0.99
CA ALA A 173 -15.19 -2.05 -0.38
C ALA A 173 -15.38 -0.78 -1.23
N ALA A 174 -14.30 -0.24 -1.81
CA ALA A 174 -14.38 0.92 -2.70
C ALA A 174 -15.18 0.61 -3.98
N VAL A 175 -15.01 -0.59 -4.56
CA VAL A 175 -15.79 -1.08 -5.72
C VAL A 175 -17.27 -1.25 -5.35
N ILE A 176 -17.57 -1.88 -4.22
CA ILE A 176 -18.96 -2.03 -3.73
C ILE A 176 -19.61 -0.66 -3.50
N SER A 177 -18.88 0.30 -2.93
CA SER A 177 -19.34 1.69 -2.74
C SER A 177 -19.70 2.36 -4.08
N GLY A 178 -18.87 2.18 -5.11
CA GLY A 178 -19.15 2.64 -6.47
C GLY A 178 -20.40 1.99 -7.10
N ILE A 179 -20.56 0.67 -6.92
CA ILE A 179 -21.74 -0.08 -7.41
C ILE A 179 -23.04 0.41 -6.74
N ILE A 180 -23.02 0.62 -5.42
CA ILE A 180 -24.17 1.16 -4.67
C ILE A 180 -24.60 2.52 -5.22
N CYS A 181 -23.63 3.43 -5.42
CA CYS A 181 -23.88 4.75 -5.98
C CYS A 181 -24.43 4.70 -7.41
N ALA A 182 -23.82 3.89 -8.29
CA ALA A 182 -24.26 3.72 -9.67
C ALA A 182 -25.70 3.16 -9.77
N ASN A 183 -26.03 2.16 -8.93
CA ASN A 183 -27.36 1.56 -8.88
C ASN A 183 -28.45 2.54 -8.43
N ASP A 184 -28.12 3.44 -7.50
CA ASP A 184 -29.03 4.48 -7.01
C ASP A 184 -29.26 5.58 -8.05
N ILE A 185 -28.19 6.06 -8.69
CA ILE A 185 -28.27 7.03 -9.81
C ILE A 185 -29.08 6.46 -10.97
N CYS A 186 -28.86 5.19 -11.32
CA CYS A 186 -29.59 4.50 -12.38
C CYS A 186 -30.99 4.00 -11.96
N ASN A 187 -31.37 4.19 -10.68
CA ASN A 187 -32.70 3.87 -10.13
C ASN A 187 -33.13 2.42 -10.43
N TRP A 188 -32.19 1.47 -10.25
CA TRP A 188 -32.27 0.13 -10.85
C TRP A 188 -33.41 -0.72 -10.29
N LYS A 189 -34.42 -1.01 -11.13
CA LYS A 189 -35.43 -2.05 -10.87
C LYS A 189 -34.97 -3.41 -11.39
N THR A 190 -34.32 -4.21 -10.55
CA THR A 190 -34.01 -5.61 -10.86
C THR A 190 -35.29 -6.46 -10.87
N LYS A 191 -36.00 -6.47 -12.00
CA LYS A 191 -36.90 -7.58 -12.32
C LYS A 191 -36.04 -8.81 -12.59
N ALA A 192 -36.02 -9.74 -11.64
CA ALA A 192 -35.74 -11.13 -11.97
C ALA A 192 -36.87 -11.65 -12.88
N SER A 193 -36.49 -12.47 -13.84
CA SER A 193 -37.37 -13.18 -14.79
C SER A 193 -37.05 -14.67 -14.73
#